data_AF-M5VZ16-F1
#
_entry.id   AF-M5VZ16-F1
#
_cell.length_a   1.000
_cell.length_b   1.000
_cell.length_c   1.000
_cell.angle_alpha   90.00
_cell.angle_beta   90.00
_cell.angle_gamma   90.00
#
_symmetry.space_group_name_H-M   'P 1'
#
loop_
_entity.id
_entity.type
_entity.pdbx_description
1 polymer ?
#
loop_
_entity_poly.entity_id
_entity_poly.type
_entity_poly.pdbx_seq_one_letter_code
_entity_poly.pdbx_strand_id
1 'polypeptide(L)'
;MERQKHNLVATARCEGEGPCIGRLIERLSHLPDHIAHRIVSFLSMHDLARLSYVSKCCRELCLSSPFLNFSKDDCVEAADACGRKQRLLNSLESSSSSSSPCVCPDVYVRVISWVDKAVRCYLEELKLNLHHIGEPNLIFPSFLFLCGSLKSLCVRMKGILKTPSSISNLKYLELLHVVIEDDEGFFKWISCSCKCIQILRLAYPRGIKNLNIESSSLEIFNLYQPRHGLDTYHISCENLQQLSISLRTDSSSITSLNIFAPNLKTLCWTGNLTIHPNLGKFPSLEYAMIKFDSVGTVYLGKTLNFKYTSIILGPRAGVDDFDPLCEVFRSYALTLKESVIKV
;
A
#
# COMPACT_ATOMS: atom_id res chain seq x y z
N MET A 1 -20.89 -81.69 -12.94
CA MET A 1 -21.23 -80.63 -13.92
C MET A 1 -20.76 -79.30 -13.35
N GLU A 2 -19.54 -78.95 -13.71
CA GLU A 2 -18.86 -77.70 -13.36
C GLU A 2 -19.50 -76.50 -14.07
N ARG A 3 -19.66 -75.37 -13.38
CA ARG A 3 -20.04 -74.10 -14.01
C ARG A 3 -18.78 -73.29 -14.28
N GLN A 4 -18.50 -73.10 -15.57
CA GLN A 4 -17.44 -72.26 -16.12
C GLN A 4 -17.56 -70.80 -15.66
N LYS A 5 -16.42 -70.24 -15.23
CA LYS A 5 -16.21 -68.80 -15.08
C LYS A 5 -15.97 -68.18 -16.45
N HIS A 6 -16.82 -67.22 -16.85
CA HIS A 6 -16.55 -66.36 -17.99
C HIS A 6 -15.52 -65.29 -17.62
N ASN A 7 -14.33 -65.38 -18.22
CA ASN A 7 -13.40 -64.27 -18.37
C ASN A 7 -13.94 -63.33 -19.45
N LEU A 8 -14.06 -62.03 -19.14
CA LEU A 8 -14.23 -60.98 -20.14
C LEU A 8 -13.05 -60.02 -20.04
N VAL A 9 -12.28 -60.06 -21.11
CA VAL A 9 -11.04 -59.36 -21.39
C VAL A 9 -11.27 -57.85 -21.40
N ALA A 10 -10.43 -57.11 -20.65
CA ALA A 10 -10.36 -55.66 -20.68
C ALA A 10 -9.77 -55.20 -22.03
N THR A 11 -10.55 -54.45 -22.81
CA THR A 11 -10.06 -53.75 -23.99
C THR A 11 -9.43 -52.42 -23.60
N ALA A 12 -8.21 -52.21 -24.07
CA ALA A 12 -7.38 -51.04 -23.85
C ALA A 12 -8.08 -49.73 -24.28
N ARG A 13 -8.02 -48.71 -23.42
CA ARG A 13 -8.33 -47.33 -23.79
C ARG A 13 -7.08 -46.72 -24.43
N CYS A 14 -7.24 -46.28 -25.67
CA CYS A 14 -6.22 -45.57 -26.43
C CYS A 14 -5.65 -44.39 -25.64
N GLU A 15 -4.33 -44.39 -25.49
CA GLU A 15 -3.53 -43.25 -25.09
C GLU A 15 -3.58 -42.21 -26.20
N GLY A 16 -4.24 -41.07 -25.93
CA GLY A 16 -4.02 -39.85 -26.68
C GLY A 16 -2.85 -39.11 -26.04
N GLU A 17 -1.68 -39.19 -26.66
CA GLU A 17 -0.52 -38.35 -26.34
C GLU A 17 -0.88 -36.87 -26.57
N GLY A 18 -1.21 -36.17 -25.49
CA GLY A 18 -1.14 -34.72 -25.40
C GLY A 18 0.15 -34.33 -24.66
N PRO A 19 0.96 -33.40 -25.17
CA PRO A 19 2.21 -33.04 -24.51
C PRO A 19 1.95 -32.33 -23.15
N CYS A 20 2.47 -32.95 -22.10
CA CYS A 20 3.15 -32.30 -20.98
C CYS A 20 2.36 -31.50 -19.92
N ILE A 21 1.08 -31.80 -19.66
CA ILE A 21 0.43 -31.29 -18.43
C ILE A 21 0.81 -32.16 -17.21
N GLY A 22 0.81 -33.49 -17.35
CA GLY A 22 1.15 -34.42 -16.26
C GLY A 22 2.58 -34.28 -15.74
N ARG A 23 3.55 -34.03 -16.64
CA ARG A 23 4.99 -33.94 -16.30
C ARG A 23 5.37 -32.68 -15.51
N LEU A 24 4.60 -31.60 -15.63
CA LEU A 24 4.81 -30.37 -14.87
C LEU A 24 4.29 -30.51 -13.42
N ILE A 25 3.19 -31.26 -13.24
CA ILE A 25 2.56 -31.51 -11.93
C ILE A 25 3.49 -32.34 -11.05
N GLU A 26 4.08 -33.42 -11.58
CA GLU A 26 5.04 -34.25 -10.83
C GLU A 26 6.24 -33.42 -10.37
N ARG A 27 6.77 -32.54 -11.24
CA ARG A 27 7.93 -31.70 -10.91
C ARG A 27 7.63 -30.67 -9.83
N LEU A 28 6.41 -30.15 -9.74
CA LEU A 28 5.99 -29.25 -8.67
C LEU A 28 5.85 -29.99 -7.34
N SER A 29 5.29 -31.20 -7.33
CA SER A 29 5.14 -32.02 -6.11
C SER A 29 6.47 -32.56 -5.55
N HIS A 30 7.54 -32.57 -6.35
CA HIS A 30 8.88 -32.98 -5.91
C HIS A 30 9.76 -31.81 -5.42
N LEU A 31 9.29 -30.58 -5.53
CA LEU A 31 10.02 -29.42 -5.02
C LEU A 31 9.78 -29.26 -3.51
N PRO A 32 10.81 -28.87 -2.74
CA PRO A 32 10.60 -28.44 -1.36
C PRO A 32 9.59 -27.29 -1.27
N ASP A 33 8.75 -27.30 -0.24
CA ASP A 33 7.65 -26.33 -0.05
C ASP A 33 8.12 -24.87 -0.22
N HIS A 34 9.27 -24.51 0.34
CA HIS A 34 9.81 -23.15 0.24
C HIS A 34 10.12 -22.71 -1.21
N ILE A 35 10.52 -23.64 -2.09
CA ILE A 35 10.78 -23.34 -3.51
C ILE A 35 9.45 -23.26 -4.26
N ALA A 36 8.53 -24.19 -4.00
CA ALA A 36 7.23 -24.21 -4.64
C ALA A 36 6.41 -22.95 -4.30
N HIS A 37 6.40 -22.52 -3.03
CA HIS A 37 5.80 -21.26 -2.60
C HIS A 37 6.45 -20.04 -3.24
N ARG A 38 7.78 -20.06 -3.43
CA ARG A 38 8.47 -18.99 -4.14
C ARG A 38 8.06 -18.93 -5.61
N ILE A 39 7.90 -20.06 -6.30
CA ILE A 39 7.40 -20.09 -7.68
C ILE A 39 5.98 -19.54 -7.75
N VAL A 40 5.11 -20.01 -6.85
CA VAL A 40 3.71 -19.57 -6.74
C VAL A 40 3.60 -18.07 -6.44
N SER A 41 4.55 -17.51 -5.69
CA SER A 41 4.58 -16.06 -5.39
C SER A 41 4.78 -15.16 -6.62
N PHE A 42 5.32 -15.70 -7.72
CA PHE A 42 5.48 -14.94 -8.97
C PHE A 42 4.24 -14.98 -9.87
N LEU A 43 3.24 -15.81 -9.55
CA LEU A 43 2.05 -15.98 -10.36
C LEU A 43 1.01 -14.90 -10.07
N SER A 44 0.31 -14.46 -11.12
CA SER A 44 -0.89 -13.64 -10.98
C SER A 44 -2.03 -14.46 -10.37
N MET A 45 -3.06 -13.79 -9.86
CA MET A 45 -4.22 -14.52 -9.35
C MET A 45 -4.94 -15.34 -10.42
N HIS A 46 -4.97 -14.85 -11.67
CA HIS A 46 -5.48 -15.62 -12.80
C HIS A 46 -4.65 -16.89 -13.04
N ASP A 47 -3.32 -16.80 -13.00
CA ASP A 47 -2.44 -17.96 -13.16
C ASP A 47 -2.55 -18.94 -11.98
N LEU A 48 -2.70 -18.42 -10.76
CA LEU A 48 -2.99 -19.24 -9.57
C LEU A 48 -4.31 -19.95 -9.68
N ALA A 49 -5.36 -19.26 -10.14
CA ALA A 49 -6.66 -19.89 -10.36
C ALA A 49 -6.53 -21.02 -11.38
N ARG A 50 -5.87 -20.79 -12.53
CA ARG A 50 -5.63 -21.83 -13.54
C ARG A 50 -4.82 -23.00 -12.98
N LEU A 51 -3.73 -22.71 -12.26
CA LEU A 51 -2.88 -23.73 -11.63
C LEU A 51 -3.65 -24.56 -10.60
N SER A 52 -4.56 -23.94 -9.85
CA SER A 52 -5.39 -24.62 -8.85
C SER A 52 -6.37 -25.63 -9.46
N TYR A 53 -6.74 -25.49 -10.74
CA TYR A 53 -7.57 -26.46 -11.46
C TYR A 53 -6.77 -27.63 -12.05
N VAL A 54 -5.44 -27.55 -12.06
CA VAL A 54 -4.58 -28.57 -12.68
C VAL A 54 -4.52 -29.85 -11.84
N SER A 55 -4.45 -29.74 -10.51
CA SER A 55 -4.46 -30.91 -9.61
C SER A 55 -4.83 -30.53 -8.17
N LYS A 56 -5.12 -31.53 -7.32
CA LYS A 56 -5.35 -31.32 -5.88
C LYS A 56 -4.11 -30.74 -5.17
N CYS A 57 -2.92 -31.24 -5.50
CA CYS A 57 -1.66 -30.75 -4.95
C CYS A 57 -1.39 -29.30 -5.37
N CYS A 58 -1.59 -28.96 -6.65
CA CYS A 58 -1.47 -27.58 -7.13
C CYS A 58 -2.48 -26.65 -6.45
N ARG A 59 -3.71 -27.11 -6.22
CA ARG A 59 -4.72 -26.36 -5.46
C ARG A 59 -4.28 -26.08 -4.03
N GLU A 60 -3.82 -27.11 -3.33
CA GLU A 60 -3.31 -26.98 -1.96
C GLU A 60 -2.12 -26.02 -1.90
N LEU A 61 -1.15 -26.18 -2.82
CA LEU A 61 0.02 -25.31 -2.97
C LEU A 61 -0.36 -23.84 -3.21
N CYS A 62 -1.36 -23.59 -4.06
CA CYS A 62 -1.85 -22.23 -4.33
C CYS A 62 -2.53 -21.61 -3.09
N LEU A 63 -3.24 -22.43 -2.30
CA LEU A 63 -3.93 -21.98 -1.09
C LEU A 63 -2.99 -21.78 0.10
N SER A 64 -1.92 -22.57 0.21
CA SER A 64 -0.91 -22.46 1.26
C SER A 64 0.18 -21.42 0.95
N SER A 65 0.04 -20.66 -0.14
CA SER A 65 1.02 -19.62 -0.48
C SER A 65 1.07 -18.51 0.58
N PRO A 66 2.25 -18.22 1.16
CA PRO A 66 2.41 -17.14 2.13
C PRO A 66 2.34 -15.75 1.47
N PHE A 67 2.35 -15.69 0.13
CA PHE A 67 2.23 -14.48 -0.66
C PHE A 67 1.04 -14.59 -1.61
N LEU A 68 0.25 -13.51 -1.69
CA LEU A 68 -0.86 -13.44 -2.62
C LEU A 68 -1.01 -12.04 -3.21
N ASN A 69 -1.10 -11.95 -4.54
CA ASN A 69 -1.12 -10.70 -5.29
C ASN A 69 -2.30 -10.66 -6.27
N PHE A 70 -3.24 -9.78 -6.00
CA PHE A 70 -4.32 -9.43 -6.93
C PHE A 70 -3.89 -8.21 -7.74
N SER A 71 -3.51 -8.44 -9.00
CA SER A 71 -3.10 -7.40 -9.94
C SER A 71 -4.30 -6.67 -10.55
N LYS A 72 -4.02 -5.56 -11.26
CA LYS A 72 -5.05 -4.85 -12.04
C LYS A 72 -5.64 -5.76 -13.12
N ASP A 73 -4.81 -6.57 -13.76
CA ASP A 73 -5.19 -7.38 -14.91
C ASP A 73 -6.15 -8.49 -14.48
N ASP A 74 -5.90 -9.12 -13.33
CA ASP A 74 -6.82 -10.10 -12.71
C ASP A 74 -8.22 -9.51 -12.46
N CYS A 75 -8.26 -8.22 -12.12
CA CYS A 75 -9.48 -7.50 -11.82
C CYS A 75 -10.25 -7.11 -13.08
N VAL A 76 -9.53 -6.72 -14.13
CA VAL A 76 -10.10 -6.40 -15.45
C VAL A 76 -10.63 -7.67 -16.11
N GLU A 77 -9.91 -8.79 -16.04
CA GLU A 77 -10.39 -10.07 -16.57
C GLU A 77 -11.63 -10.58 -15.84
N ALA A 78 -11.66 -10.47 -14.51
CA ALA A 78 -12.84 -10.85 -13.73
C ALA A 78 -14.04 -9.94 -14.05
N ALA A 79 -13.81 -8.65 -14.27
CA ALA A 79 -14.80 -7.71 -14.76
C ALA A 79 -15.26 -8.06 -16.19
N ASP A 80 -14.34 -8.35 -17.12
CA ASP A 80 -14.64 -8.71 -18.50
C ASP A 80 -15.37 -10.05 -18.62
N ALA A 81 -15.06 -11.03 -17.78
CA ALA A 81 -15.80 -12.29 -17.69
C ALA A 81 -17.24 -12.03 -17.22
N CYS A 82 -17.42 -11.11 -16.26
CA CYS A 82 -18.74 -10.66 -15.84
C CYS A 82 -19.46 -9.88 -16.95
N GLY A 83 -18.77 -8.98 -17.66
CA GLY A 83 -19.29 -8.24 -18.80
C GLY A 83 -19.71 -9.15 -19.96
N ARG A 84 -18.95 -10.21 -20.24
CA ARG A 84 -19.33 -11.25 -21.22
C ARG A 84 -20.58 -12.01 -20.79
N LYS A 85 -20.67 -12.42 -19.52
CA LYS A 85 -21.87 -13.07 -18.97
C LYS A 85 -23.10 -12.16 -19.04
N GLN A 86 -22.94 -10.87 -18.70
CA GLN A 86 -24.02 -9.90 -18.77
C GLN A 86 -24.44 -9.60 -20.22
N ARG A 87 -23.49 -9.50 -21.16
CA ARG A 87 -23.80 -9.36 -22.61
C ARG A 87 -24.55 -10.58 -23.15
N LEU A 88 -24.22 -11.78 -22.68
CA LEU A 88 -24.96 -13.00 -23.03
C LEU A 88 -26.38 -12.97 -22.45
N LEU A 89 -26.56 -12.57 -21.20
CA LEU A 89 -27.88 -12.42 -20.56
C LEU A 89 -28.72 -11.32 -21.22
N ASN A 90 -28.13 -10.16 -21.52
CA ASN A 90 -28.79 -9.06 -22.22
C ASN A 90 -29.02 -9.37 -23.71
N SER A 91 -28.28 -10.29 -24.32
CA SER A 91 -28.56 -10.81 -25.67
C SER A 91 -29.73 -11.80 -25.68
N LEU A 92 -30.09 -12.35 -24.53
CA LEU A 92 -31.26 -13.21 -24.32
C LEU A 92 -32.51 -12.39 -23.93
N GLU A 93 -32.33 -11.20 -23.36
CA GLU A 93 -33.40 -10.24 -23.05
C GLU A 93 -33.31 -9.02 -23.99
N SER A 94 -34.09 -9.03 -25.07
CA SER A 94 -34.16 -7.94 -26.07
C SER A 94 -34.42 -6.58 -25.44
N SER A 95 -33.36 -5.80 -25.14
CA SER A 95 -33.40 -4.34 -25.06
C SER A 95 -31.99 -3.73 -25.02
N SER A 96 -31.74 -2.84 -25.98
CA SER A 96 -30.54 -2.03 -26.16
C SER A 96 -30.16 -1.25 -24.89
N SER A 97 -28.88 -1.21 -24.55
CA SER A 97 -28.31 -0.02 -23.87
C SER A 97 -26.77 -0.01 -23.84
N SER A 98 -26.30 1.24 -23.90
CA SER A 98 -24.95 1.77 -23.92
C SER A 98 -23.91 1.07 -23.03
N SER A 99 -22.68 1.02 -23.55
CA SER A 99 -21.47 0.56 -22.90
C SER A 99 -21.07 1.41 -21.69
N SER A 100 -21.56 1.05 -20.51
CA SER A 100 -20.93 1.43 -19.23
C SER A 100 -19.93 0.34 -18.81
N PRO A 101 -18.81 0.68 -18.15
CA PRO A 101 -17.91 -0.31 -17.57
C PRO A 101 -18.69 -1.15 -16.56
N CYS A 102 -18.60 -2.48 -16.67
CA CYS A 102 -19.31 -3.38 -15.77
C CYS A 102 -18.83 -3.19 -14.32
N VAL A 103 -19.71 -2.71 -13.45
CA VAL A 103 -19.54 -2.73 -12.00
C VAL A 103 -20.15 -4.04 -11.52
N CYS A 104 -19.31 -5.05 -11.25
CA CYS A 104 -19.79 -6.36 -10.80
C CYS A 104 -19.49 -6.59 -9.32
N PRO A 105 -20.48 -6.41 -8.41
CA PRO A 105 -20.34 -6.75 -6.98
C PRO A 105 -19.85 -8.18 -6.74
N ASP A 106 -20.21 -9.10 -7.63
CA ASP A 106 -19.83 -10.52 -7.59
C ASP A 106 -18.30 -10.75 -7.66
N VAL A 107 -17.57 -9.88 -8.36
CA VAL A 107 -16.09 -9.97 -8.44
C VAL A 107 -15.46 -9.59 -7.11
N TYR A 108 -15.93 -8.52 -6.47
CA TYR A 108 -15.46 -8.12 -5.15
C TYR A 108 -15.70 -9.23 -4.12
N VAL A 109 -16.94 -9.74 -4.06
CA VAL A 109 -17.32 -10.82 -3.14
C VAL A 109 -16.45 -12.07 -3.36
N ARG A 110 -16.18 -12.44 -4.61
CA ARG A 110 -15.27 -13.55 -4.93
C ARG A 110 -13.85 -13.28 -4.42
N VAL A 111 -13.27 -12.12 -4.74
CA VAL A 111 -11.91 -11.76 -4.30
C VAL A 111 -11.81 -11.79 -2.78
N ILE A 112 -12.78 -11.19 -2.07
CA ILE A 112 -12.80 -11.19 -0.60
C ILE A 112 -12.97 -12.61 -0.03
N SER A 113 -13.79 -13.46 -0.65
CA SER A 113 -13.92 -14.87 -0.23
C SER A 113 -12.61 -15.65 -0.36
N TRP A 114 -11.83 -15.37 -1.41
CA TRP A 114 -10.50 -15.97 -1.58
C TRP A 114 -9.50 -15.42 -0.56
N VAL A 115 -9.55 -14.13 -0.29
CA VAL A 115 -8.74 -13.49 0.75
C VAL A 115 -9.05 -14.09 2.12
N ASP A 116 -10.33 -14.30 2.48
CA ASP A 116 -10.71 -14.97 3.74
C ASP A 116 -10.11 -16.38 3.84
N LYS A 117 -10.14 -17.15 2.76
CA LYS A 117 -9.52 -18.48 2.72
C LYS A 117 -8.00 -18.41 2.87
N ALA A 118 -7.33 -17.51 2.14
CA ALA A 118 -5.88 -17.37 2.17
C ALA A 118 -5.38 -16.90 3.55
N VAL A 119 -6.10 -15.99 4.21
CA VAL A 119 -5.79 -15.54 5.57
C VAL A 119 -5.80 -16.68 6.58
N ARG A 120 -6.65 -17.70 6.39
CA ARG A 120 -6.68 -18.91 7.24
C ARG A 120 -5.47 -19.83 7.00
N CYS A 121 -4.71 -19.61 5.93
CA CYS A 121 -3.57 -20.42 5.53
C CYS A 121 -2.21 -19.76 5.88
N TYR A 122 -2.15 -18.97 6.95
CA TYR A 122 -0.94 -18.31 7.45
C TYR A 122 -0.27 -17.33 6.46
N LEU A 123 -1.10 -16.63 5.67
CA LEU A 123 -0.64 -15.59 4.75
C LEU A 123 0.25 -14.55 5.46
N GLU A 124 1.43 -14.29 4.92
CA GLU A 124 2.39 -13.32 5.47
C GLU A 124 2.40 -12.02 4.67
N GLU A 125 2.14 -12.08 3.36
CA GLU A 125 2.18 -10.94 2.47
C GLU A 125 0.96 -10.90 1.54
N LEU A 126 0.27 -9.77 1.53
CA LEU A 126 -0.92 -9.58 0.71
C LEU A 126 -0.85 -8.27 -0.07
N LYS A 127 -0.99 -8.37 -1.39
CA LYS A 127 -1.16 -7.22 -2.28
C LYS A 127 -2.53 -7.28 -2.95
N LEU A 128 -3.35 -6.26 -2.74
CA LEU A 128 -4.71 -6.15 -3.25
C LEU A 128 -4.87 -4.91 -4.13
N ASN A 129 -5.17 -5.08 -5.41
CA ASN A 129 -5.50 -3.96 -6.30
C ASN A 129 -6.96 -4.02 -6.74
N LEU A 130 -7.84 -3.36 -5.98
CA LEU A 130 -9.29 -3.31 -6.20
C LEU A 130 -9.77 -1.97 -6.80
N HIS A 131 -8.87 -1.12 -7.30
CA HIS A 131 -9.22 0.25 -7.75
C HIS A 131 -10.23 0.31 -8.90
N HIS A 132 -10.37 -0.78 -9.66
CA HIS A 132 -11.30 -0.89 -10.79
C HIS A 132 -12.50 -1.81 -10.50
N ILE A 133 -12.62 -2.32 -9.27
CA ILE A 133 -13.69 -3.25 -8.89
C ILE A 133 -14.69 -2.54 -7.97
N GLY A 134 -15.97 -2.72 -8.29
CA GLY A 134 -17.10 -2.41 -7.42
C GLY A 134 -17.53 -0.95 -7.40
N GLU A 135 -18.50 -0.68 -6.53
CA GLU A 135 -19.13 0.64 -6.39
C GLU A 135 -18.22 1.62 -5.65
N PRO A 136 -18.39 2.94 -5.88
CA PRO A 136 -17.89 3.91 -4.92
C PRO A 136 -18.49 3.58 -3.56
N ASN A 137 -17.66 3.43 -2.52
CA ASN A 137 -18.02 3.13 -1.11
C ASN A 137 -17.93 1.66 -0.66
N LEU A 138 -17.24 0.77 -1.38
CA LEU A 138 -16.91 -0.56 -0.85
C LEU A 138 -16.23 -0.49 0.52
N ILE A 139 -16.65 -1.31 1.47
CA ILE A 139 -16.03 -1.38 2.80
C ILE A 139 -14.84 -2.34 2.74
N PHE A 140 -13.65 -1.87 3.13
CA PHE A 140 -12.46 -2.72 3.22
C PHE A 140 -12.66 -3.84 4.26
N PRO A 141 -12.27 -5.10 3.94
CA PRO A 141 -12.31 -6.22 4.87
C PRO A 141 -11.37 -6.02 6.07
N SER A 142 -11.87 -5.45 7.17
CA SER A 142 -11.11 -5.24 8.41
C SER A 142 -10.60 -6.54 9.05
N PHE A 143 -11.20 -7.69 8.72
CA PHE A 143 -10.73 -9.00 9.19
C PHE A 143 -9.29 -9.31 8.78
N LEU A 144 -8.76 -8.65 7.75
CA LEU A 144 -7.35 -8.79 7.35
C LEU A 144 -6.38 -8.39 8.46
N PHE A 145 -6.76 -7.43 9.31
CA PHE A 145 -5.95 -6.99 10.43
C PHE A 145 -5.96 -7.95 11.62
N LEU A 146 -6.87 -8.95 11.63
CA LEU A 146 -6.90 -10.04 12.61
C LEU A 146 -5.90 -11.15 12.30
N CYS A 147 -5.33 -11.16 11.09
CA CYS A 147 -4.43 -12.22 10.65
C CYS A 147 -3.08 -12.12 11.38
N GLY A 148 -2.85 -13.00 12.35
CA GLY A 148 -1.62 -13.00 13.16
C GLY A 148 -0.35 -13.32 12.37
N SER A 149 -0.43 -13.97 11.21
CA SER A 149 0.73 -14.24 10.36
C SER A 149 1.08 -13.08 9.42
N LEU A 150 0.15 -12.15 9.17
CA LEU A 150 0.31 -11.12 8.15
C LEU A 150 1.32 -10.06 8.58
N LYS A 151 2.40 -9.95 7.80
CA LYS A 151 3.53 -9.02 8.02
C LYS A 151 3.51 -7.87 7.01
N SER A 152 2.99 -8.07 5.80
CA SER A 152 2.95 -7.05 4.75
C SER A 152 1.59 -6.95 4.11
N LEU A 153 1.04 -5.74 4.06
CA LEU A 153 -0.24 -5.45 3.43
C LEU A 153 -0.12 -4.23 2.51
N CYS A 154 -0.36 -4.44 1.22
CA CYS A 154 -0.44 -3.39 0.21
C CYS A 154 -1.84 -3.39 -0.40
N VAL A 155 -2.60 -2.31 -0.23
CA VAL A 155 -3.99 -2.22 -0.71
C VAL A 155 -4.15 -0.99 -1.57
N ARG A 156 -4.61 -1.17 -2.79
CA ARG A 156 -5.03 -0.12 -3.71
C ARG A 156 -6.52 -0.27 -3.97
N MET A 157 -7.36 0.61 -3.41
CA MET A 157 -8.81 0.53 -3.58
C MET A 157 -9.47 1.90 -3.40
N LYS A 158 -10.66 2.10 -3.98
CA LYS A 158 -11.51 3.28 -3.75
C LYS A 158 -12.65 2.96 -2.76
N GLY A 159 -12.29 2.49 -1.57
CA GLY A 159 -13.29 2.11 -0.58
C GLY A 159 -12.97 2.62 0.82
N ILE A 160 -13.93 2.41 1.71
CA ILE A 160 -13.95 2.90 3.08
C ILE A 160 -13.18 1.92 3.96
N LEU A 161 -12.10 2.41 4.55
CA LEU A 161 -11.35 1.76 5.60
C LEU A 161 -11.94 2.17 6.94
N LYS A 162 -12.57 1.21 7.60
CA LYS A 162 -12.99 1.34 8.99
C LYS A 162 -11.81 1.10 9.92
N THR A 163 -11.77 1.82 11.03
CA THR A 163 -10.75 1.66 12.06
C THR A 163 -10.68 0.20 12.52
N PRO A 164 -9.52 -0.47 12.41
CA PRO A 164 -9.36 -1.81 12.93
C PRO A 164 -9.29 -1.77 14.47
N SER A 165 -9.84 -2.79 15.13
CA SER A 165 -9.91 -2.86 16.60
C SER A 165 -8.95 -3.89 17.22
N SER A 166 -7.95 -4.35 16.46
CA SER A 166 -7.18 -5.54 16.81
C SER A 166 -5.68 -5.33 16.75
N ILE A 167 -4.94 -6.10 17.54
CA ILE A 167 -3.47 -6.12 17.52
C ILE A 167 -3.03 -6.68 16.17
N SER A 168 -2.02 -6.04 15.58
CA SER A 168 -1.50 -6.43 14.27
C SER A 168 0.01 -6.69 14.31
N ASN A 169 0.43 -7.75 13.63
CA ASN A 169 1.85 -8.12 13.45
C ASN A 169 2.46 -7.50 12.18
N LEU A 170 1.74 -6.58 11.53
CA LEU A 170 2.19 -5.90 10.32
C LEU A 170 3.50 -5.13 10.57
N LYS A 171 4.45 -5.36 9.66
CA LYS A 171 5.71 -4.60 9.50
C LYS A 171 5.62 -3.59 8.38
N TYR A 172 4.83 -3.88 7.35
CA TYR A 172 4.63 -3.03 6.18
C TYR A 172 3.13 -2.82 5.94
N LEU A 173 2.71 -1.56 5.87
CA LEU A 173 1.37 -1.17 5.48
C LEU A 173 1.43 -0.09 4.41
N GLU A 174 0.85 -0.38 3.24
CA GLU A 174 0.69 0.58 2.17
C GLU A 174 -0.77 0.65 1.72
N LEU A 175 -1.34 1.85 1.77
CA LEU A 175 -2.73 2.12 1.41
C LEU A 175 -2.79 3.19 0.31
N LEU A 176 -3.37 2.83 -0.83
CA LEU A 176 -3.51 3.70 -2.00
C LEU A 176 -4.99 3.95 -2.32
N HIS A 177 -5.36 5.21 -2.46
CA HIS A 177 -6.71 5.70 -2.80
C HIS A 177 -7.83 5.38 -1.79
N VAL A 178 -7.48 4.90 -0.59
CA VAL A 178 -8.43 4.55 0.47
C VAL A 178 -9.14 5.78 1.05
N VAL A 179 -10.37 5.58 1.52
CA VAL A 179 -11.13 6.57 2.30
C VAL A 179 -11.08 6.14 3.76
N ILE A 180 -10.42 6.90 4.62
CA ILE A 180 -10.39 6.63 6.06
C ILE A 180 -11.65 7.24 6.67
N GLU A 181 -12.48 6.40 7.30
CA GLU A 181 -13.76 6.82 7.90
C GLU A 181 -13.55 7.66 9.17
N ASP A 182 -12.60 7.22 10.00
CA ASP A 182 -12.25 7.78 11.30
C ASP A 182 -10.73 7.84 11.38
N ASP A 183 -10.16 9.03 11.15
CA ASP A 183 -8.72 9.26 11.11
C ASP A 183 -8.08 9.18 12.50
N GLU A 184 -8.74 9.72 13.52
CA GLU A 184 -8.30 9.61 14.91
C GLU A 184 -8.19 8.14 15.34
N GLY A 185 -9.24 7.36 15.12
CA GLY A 185 -9.22 5.93 15.43
C GLY A 185 -8.17 5.17 14.61
N PHE A 186 -8.03 5.47 13.32
CA PHE A 186 -7.04 4.82 12.46
C PHE A 186 -5.61 5.04 12.96
N PHE A 187 -5.21 6.28 13.23
CA PHE A 187 -3.84 6.53 13.71
C PHE A 187 -3.64 6.08 15.16
N LYS A 188 -4.68 6.11 15.99
CA LYS A 188 -4.63 5.50 17.33
C LYS A 188 -4.42 3.99 17.25
N TRP A 189 -5.07 3.31 16.32
CA TRP A 189 -4.84 1.89 16.07
C TRP A 189 -3.40 1.61 15.62
N ILE A 190 -2.84 2.40 14.69
CA ILE A 190 -1.42 2.27 14.32
C ILE A 190 -0.52 2.44 15.55
N SER A 191 -0.76 3.47 16.36
CA SER A 191 0.07 3.84 17.51
C SER A 191 -0.01 2.81 18.65
N CYS A 192 -1.22 2.34 18.95
CA CYS A 192 -1.47 1.47 20.10
C CYS A 192 -1.36 -0.02 19.77
N SER A 193 -1.77 -0.44 18.56
CA SER A 193 -2.02 -1.86 18.24
C SER A 193 -1.05 -2.46 17.23
N CYS A 194 -0.24 -1.65 16.52
CA CYS A 194 0.72 -2.15 15.52
C CYS A 194 2.15 -2.06 16.05
N LYS A 195 2.53 -2.95 16.97
CA LYS A 195 3.85 -2.87 17.65
C LYS A 195 5.04 -3.17 16.74
N CYS A 196 4.84 -3.89 15.64
CA CYS A 196 5.90 -4.27 14.71
C CYS A 196 6.01 -3.39 13.46
N ILE A 197 5.19 -2.33 13.34
CA ILE A 197 5.11 -1.54 12.09
C ILE A 197 6.40 -0.77 11.85
N GLN A 198 7.07 -1.04 10.73
CA GLN A 198 8.31 -0.37 10.34
C GLN A 198 8.07 0.62 9.19
N ILE A 199 7.15 0.30 8.28
CA ILE A 199 6.88 1.10 7.10
C ILE A 199 5.38 1.37 6.97
N LEU A 200 5.03 2.65 6.96
CA LEU A 200 3.67 3.13 6.69
C LEU A 200 3.67 4.05 5.47
N ARG A 201 2.87 3.70 4.46
CA ARG A 201 2.74 4.47 3.22
C ARG A 201 1.28 4.73 2.91
N LEU A 202 0.92 6.00 2.84
CA LEU A 202 -0.43 6.46 2.50
C LEU A 202 -0.36 7.28 1.22
N ALA A 203 -0.96 6.80 0.13
CA ALA A 203 -0.97 7.51 -1.15
C ALA A 203 -2.39 7.83 -1.60
N TYR A 204 -2.65 9.10 -1.86
CA TYR A 204 -3.95 9.65 -2.22
C TYR A 204 -5.10 9.31 -1.25
N PRO A 205 -4.88 9.27 0.09
CA PRO A 205 -5.96 8.97 1.02
C PRO A 205 -7.02 10.08 1.02
N ARG A 206 -8.24 9.73 1.39
CA ARG A 206 -9.34 10.67 1.69
C ARG A 206 -9.76 10.51 3.15
N GLY A 207 -10.40 11.53 3.71
CA GLY A 207 -11.00 11.47 5.05
C GLY A 207 -10.02 11.72 6.20
N ILE A 208 -8.77 12.06 5.91
CA ILE A 208 -7.79 12.43 6.93
C ILE A 208 -7.85 13.94 7.13
N LYS A 209 -8.22 14.39 8.33
CA LYS A 209 -8.25 15.78 8.77
C LYS A 209 -7.14 16.08 9.78
N ASN A 210 -6.92 15.17 10.72
CA ASN A 210 -5.91 15.26 11.76
C ASN A 210 -4.98 14.05 11.67
N LEU A 211 -3.71 14.32 11.37
CA LEU A 211 -2.69 13.29 11.41
C LEU A 211 -2.02 13.35 12.79
N ASN A 212 -2.33 12.39 13.65
CA ASN A 212 -1.66 12.23 14.94
C ASN A 212 -1.12 10.81 15.08
N ILE A 213 0.17 10.63 14.84
CA ILE A 213 0.81 9.32 14.90
C ILE A 213 1.94 9.30 15.92
N GLU A 214 1.89 8.30 16.79
CA GLU A 214 2.91 8.04 17.79
C GLU A 214 3.36 6.59 17.69
N SER A 215 4.63 6.35 17.32
CA SER A 215 5.13 4.99 17.16
C SER A 215 6.59 4.87 17.54
N SER A 216 6.90 3.84 18.31
CA SER A 216 8.27 3.48 18.66
C SER A 216 8.92 2.50 17.68
N SER A 217 8.18 1.90 16.75
CA SER A 217 8.71 0.94 15.77
C SER A 217 8.81 1.49 14.35
N LEU A 218 8.13 2.60 14.05
CA LEU A 218 8.04 3.14 12.70
C LEU A 218 9.37 3.77 12.25
N GLU A 219 9.93 3.25 11.15
CA GLU A 219 11.19 3.67 10.56
C GLU A 219 10.98 4.55 9.32
N ILE A 220 9.93 4.28 8.54
CA ILE A 220 9.61 4.99 7.30
C ILE A 220 8.14 5.39 7.29
N PHE A 221 7.90 6.69 7.12
CA PHE A 221 6.55 7.24 6.94
C PHE A 221 6.45 8.06 5.66
N ASN A 222 5.50 7.68 4.80
CA ASN A 222 5.20 8.42 3.58
C ASN A 222 3.72 8.79 3.52
N LEU A 223 3.45 10.08 3.28
CA LEU A 223 2.13 10.59 2.98
C LEU A 223 2.18 11.34 1.64
N TYR A 224 1.47 10.82 0.64
CA TYR A 224 1.47 11.37 -0.71
C TYR A 224 0.08 11.83 -1.13
N GLN A 225 -0.03 13.09 -1.49
CA GLN A 225 -1.22 13.78 -2.01
C GLN A 225 -2.54 13.43 -1.32
N PRO A 226 -2.66 13.59 0.00
CA PRO A 226 -3.94 13.47 0.69
C PRO A 226 -4.99 14.41 0.06
N ARG A 227 -6.22 13.94 -0.09
CA ARG A 227 -7.32 14.74 -0.62
C ARG A 227 -8.08 15.42 0.52
N HIS A 228 -8.25 16.74 0.38
CA HIS A 228 -8.84 17.65 1.36
C HIS A 228 -7.90 17.98 2.53
N GLY A 229 -8.03 19.21 3.04
CA GLY A 229 -7.06 19.85 3.93
C GLY A 229 -6.88 19.09 5.22
N LEU A 230 -5.64 18.67 5.47
CA LEU A 230 -5.21 18.21 6.76
C LEU A 230 -4.94 19.45 7.62
N ASP A 231 -5.69 19.60 8.69
CA ASP A 231 -5.63 20.76 9.56
C ASP A 231 -4.40 20.66 10.48
N THR A 232 -4.14 19.48 11.03
CA THR A 232 -3.09 19.27 12.03
C THR A 232 -2.20 18.07 11.70
N TYR A 233 -0.90 18.25 11.94
CA TYR A 233 0.12 17.20 11.81
C TYR A 233 0.90 17.11 13.10
N HIS A 234 0.77 15.98 13.78
CA HIS A 234 1.53 15.60 14.95
C HIS A 234 2.19 14.24 14.67
N ILE A 235 3.51 14.26 14.51
CA ILE A 235 4.30 13.06 14.24
C ILE A 235 5.31 12.94 15.37
N SER A 236 5.12 11.97 16.26
CA SER A 236 6.06 11.67 17.34
C SER A 236 6.56 10.24 17.18
N CYS A 237 7.67 10.08 16.47
CA CYS A 237 8.21 8.76 16.13
C CYS A 237 9.73 8.77 16.35
N GLU A 238 10.17 8.19 17.46
CA GLU A 238 11.58 8.24 17.88
C GLU A 238 12.51 7.53 16.89
N ASN A 239 12.10 6.37 16.39
CA ASN A 239 12.89 5.53 15.47
C ASN A 239 12.69 5.87 13.99
N LEU A 240 11.97 6.94 13.68
CA LEU A 240 11.70 7.35 12.30
C LEU A 240 12.98 7.83 11.64
N GLN A 241 13.40 7.14 10.58
CA GLN A 241 14.61 7.45 9.80
C GLN A 241 14.29 8.21 8.52
N GLN A 242 13.11 7.97 7.92
CA GLN A 242 12.68 8.62 6.70
C GLN A 242 11.24 9.13 6.81
N LEU A 243 11.07 10.41 6.50
CA LEU A 243 9.78 11.08 6.42
C LEU A 243 9.61 11.71 5.03
N SER A 244 8.53 11.38 4.35
CA SER A 244 8.19 11.99 3.06
C SER A 244 6.74 12.43 3.04
N ILE A 245 6.50 13.74 2.97
CA ILE A 245 5.15 14.33 2.89
C ILE A 245 5.07 15.16 1.62
N SER A 246 4.14 14.79 0.73
CA SER A 246 3.83 15.56 -0.48
C SER A 246 2.36 15.95 -0.45
N LEU A 247 2.07 17.23 -0.35
CA LEU A 247 0.73 17.78 -0.38
C LEU A 247 0.32 18.12 -1.81
N ARG A 248 -0.98 18.36 -2.01
CA ARG A 248 -1.48 18.85 -3.29
C ARG A 248 -1.34 20.37 -3.36
N THR A 249 -1.20 20.90 -4.57
CA THR A 249 -1.09 22.35 -4.79
C THR A 249 -2.32 23.14 -4.37
N ASP A 250 -3.49 22.48 -4.33
CA ASP A 250 -4.79 23.03 -3.94
C ASP A 250 -5.16 22.76 -2.48
N SER A 251 -4.28 22.13 -1.68
CA SER A 251 -4.57 21.94 -0.25
C SER A 251 -4.52 23.27 0.49
N SER A 252 -5.48 23.49 1.39
CA SER A 252 -5.39 24.59 2.36
C SER A 252 -4.08 24.52 3.13
N SER A 253 -3.57 25.68 3.52
CA SER A 253 -2.41 25.73 4.41
C SER A 253 -2.72 24.94 5.67
N ILE A 254 -1.75 24.13 6.11
CA ILE A 254 -1.83 23.42 7.38
C ILE A 254 -2.02 24.46 8.50
N THR A 255 -2.78 24.12 9.55
CA THR A 255 -2.97 25.02 10.70
C THR A 255 -1.88 24.81 11.75
N SER A 256 -1.50 23.55 12.01
CA SER A 256 -0.43 23.21 12.96
C SER A 256 0.44 22.05 12.45
N LEU A 257 1.75 22.18 12.65
CA LEU A 257 2.73 21.16 12.33
C LEU A 257 3.68 21.00 13.52
N ASN A 258 3.77 19.79 14.04
CA ASN A 258 4.73 19.36 15.06
C ASN A 258 5.33 18.01 14.65
N ILE A 259 6.66 17.95 14.57
CA ILE A 259 7.40 16.73 14.25
C ILE A 259 8.48 16.52 15.29
N PHE A 260 8.34 15.43 16.05
CA PHE A 260 9.36 14.89 16.94
C PHE A 260 9.90 13.58 16.35
N ALA A 261 11.07 13.65 15.72
CA ALA A 261 11.74 12.51 15.09
C ALA A 261 13.28 12.68 15.21
N PRO A 262 13.87 12.44 16.40
CA PRO A 262 15.29 12.71 16.66
C PRO A 262 16.25 11.87 15.79
N ASN A 263 15.84 10.67 15.38
CA ASN A 263 16.64 9.78 14.54
C ASN A 263 16.40 9.95 13.03
N LEU A 264 15.69 11.01 12.63
CA LEU A 264 15.37 11.29 11.23
C LEU A 264 16.63 11.59 10.43
N LYS A 265 16.89 10.79 9.38
CA LYS A 265 18.02 10.94 8.45
C LYS A 265 17.59 11.63 7.16
N THR A 266 16.39 11.32 6.67
CA THR A 266 15.88 11.83 5.39
C THR A 266 14.53 12.51 5.58
N LEU A 267 14.42 13.77 5.17
CA LEU A 267 13.17 14.53 5.15
C LEU A 267 12.86 15.00 3.72
N CYS A 268 11.73 14.57 3.16
CA CYS A 268 11.20 15.11 1.92
C CYS A 268 9.87 15.79 2.20
N TRP A 269 9.77 17.07 1.89
CA TRP A 269 8.55 17.84 2.02
C TRP A 269 8.20 18.48 0.67
N THR A 270 6.95 18.38 0.26
CA THR A 270 6.42 19.10 -0.90
C THR A 270 5.06 19.66 -0.55
N GLY A 271 4.84 20.94 -0.88
CA GLY A 271 3.61 21.67 -0.60
C GLY A 271 3.79 22.73 0.48
N ASN A 272 2.76 23.54 0.65
CA ASN A 272 2.85 24.75 1.47
C ASN A 272 2.79 24.44 2.96
N LEU A 273 3.64 25.12 3.73
CA LEU A 273 3.69 25.05 5.18
C LEU A 273 2.86 26.15 5.84
N THR A 274 2.62 26.01 7.14
CA THR A 274 1.96 27.05 7.95
C THR A 274 2.85 28.30 8.00
N ILE A 275 2.29 29.43 8.45
CA ILE A 275 3.05 30.69 8.62
C ILE A 275 4.15 30.53 9.69
N HIS A 276 3.98 29.60 10.64
CA HIS A 276 4.93 29.31 11.71
C HIS A 276 5.03 27.79 11.96
N PRO A 277 5.75 27.05 11.12
CA PRO A 277 5.86 25.60 11.30
C PRO A 277 6.80 25.31 12.48
N ASN A 278 6.33 24.53 13.46
CA ASN A 278 7.17 24.05 14.55
C ASN A 278 7.85 22.74 14.13
N LEU A 279 8.89 22.89 13.30
CA LEU A 279 9.74 21.77 12.94
C LEU A 279 10.71 21.50 14.11
N GLY A 280 10.67 20.27 14.64
CA GLY A 280 11.56 19.83 15.69
C GLY A 280 13.04 19.88 15.25
N LYS A 281 13.94 19.73 16.23
CA LYS A 281 15.37 19.59 15.95
C LYS A 281 15.64 18.18 15.41
N PHE A 282 16.30 18.08 14.26
CA PHE A 282 16.67 16.81 13.64
C PHE A 282 18.19 16.60 13.72
N PRO A 283 18.74 16.10 14.85
CA PRO A 283 20.19 15.97 15.04
C PRO A 283 20.82 14.92 14.10
N SER A 284 20.03 13.93 13.67
CA SER A 284 20.49 12.83 12.82
C SER A 284 20.34 13.11 11.32
N LEU A 285 19.84 14.30 10.93
CA LEU A 285 19.46 14.58 9.55
C LEU A 285 20.67 14.58 8.62
N GLU A 286 20.59 13.79 7.55
CA GLU A 286 21.61 13.64 6.52
C GLU A 286 21.22 14.35 5.23
N TYR A 287 19.92 14.29 4.90
CA TYR A 287 19.35 14.87 3.70
C TYR A 287 17.96 15.44 3.96
N ALA A 288 17.71 16.63 3.44
CA ALA A 288 16.40 17.24 3.38
C ALA A 288 16.13 17.86 2.01
N MET A 289 14.94 17.62 1.47
CA MET A 289 14.41 18.29 0.29
C MET A 289 13.08 18.93 0.66
N ILE A 290 12.94 20.22 0.41
CA ILE A 290 11.72 20.97 0.73
C ILE A 290 11.30 21.74 -0.51
N LYS A 291 10.12 21.43 -1.04
CA LYS A 291 9.57 22.09 -2.22
C LYS A 291 8.27 22.81 -1.86
N PHE A 292 8.21 24.10 -2.17
CA PHE A 292 7.01 24.93 -2.00
C PHE A 292 6.42 25.26 -3.35
N ASP A 293 5.09 25.29 -3.43
CA ASP A 293 4.40 25.49 -4.70
C ASP A 293 4.61 26.90 -5.27
N SER A 294 4.87 27.91 -4.43
CA SER A 294 5.13 29.29 -4.89
C SER A 294 6.58 29.74 -4.82
N VAL A 295 7.45 29.04 -4.09
CA VAL A 295 8.80 29.55 -3.74
C VAL A 295 9.91 28.73 -4.40
N GLY A 296 9.63 27.52 -4.88
CA GLY A 296 10.63 26.64 -5.50
C GLY A 296 11.14 25.56 -4.53
N THR A 297 12.32 25.01 -4.80
CA THR A 297 12.87 23.84 -4.09
C THR A 297 14.16 24.20 -3.34
N VAL A 298 14.26 23.76 -2.09
CA VAL A 298 15.42 23.86 -1.21
C VAL A 298 15.98 22.46 -0.96
N TYR A 299 17.31 22.34 -1.04
CA TYR A 299 18.04 21.11 -0.74
C TYR A 299 19.02 21.36 0.42
N LEU A 300 19.02 20.45 1.39
CA LEU A 300 19.93 20.43 2.51
C LEU A 300 20.59 19.05 2.52
N GLY A 301 21.91 18.99 2.48
CA GLY A 301 22.66 17.73 2.56
C GLY A 301 23.86 17.90 3.47
N LYS A 302 24.30 16.81 4.10
CA LYS A 302 25.57 16.79 4.84
C LYS A 302 26.77 16.99 3.88
N THR A 303 27.08 18.23 3.56
CA THR A 303 28.48 18.67 3.45
C THR A 303 28.92 19.04 4.86
N LEU A 304 29.99 18.39 5.35
CA LEU A 304 30.55 18.47 6.70
C LEU A 304 30.43 19.87 7.36
N ASN A 305 29.36 20.08 8.15
CA ASN A 305 29.23 20.94 9.35
C ASN A 305 27.76 21.36 9.58
N PHE A 306 26.91 20.42 10.02
CA PHE A 306 25.63 20.78 10.64
C PHE A 306 25.56 20.17 12.04
N LYS A 307 25.56 21.03 13.07
CA LYS A 307 25.46 20.61 14.49
C LYS A 307 24.06 20.78 15.06
N TYR A 308 23.18 21.57 14.44
CA TYR A 308 21.77 21.69 14.80
C TYR A 308 20.94 22.06 13.57
N THR A 309 20.00 21.22 13.18
CA THR A 309 19.05 21.48 12.09
C THR A 309 17.68 21.81 12.69
N SER A 310 17.33 23.10 12.68
CA SER A 310 15.96 23.59 12.85
C SER A 310 15.62 24.42 11.61
N ILE A 311 14.63 23.98 10.84
CA ILE A 311 14.16 24.71 9.65
C ILE A 311 13.03 25.62 10.12
N ILE A 312 13.25 26.93 10.07
CA ILE A 312 12.24 27.95 10.41
C ILE A 312 11.85 28.63 9.10
N LEU A 313 10.56 28.73 8.81
CA LEU A 313 10.05 29.26 7.54
C LEU A 313 9.18 30.49 7.80
N GLY A 314 9.31 31.50 6.93
CA GLY A 314 8.60 32.78 6.97
C GLY A 314 7.54 32.92 5.87
N PRO A 315 6.78 34.03 5.87
CA PRO A 315 5.42 34.08 5.33
C PRO A 315 5.32 34.09 3.80
N ARG A 316 4.14 33.69 3.32
CA ARG A 316 3.67 33.81 1.93
C ARG A 316 2.63 34.95 1.90
N ALA A 317 2.78 35.95 1.03
CA ALA A 317 1.86 37.11 1.03
C ALA A 317 1.18 37.35 -0.33
N GLY A 318 -0.01 37.96 -0.31
CA GLY A 318 -0.52 38.80 -1.39
C GLY A 318 0.44 39.98 -1.57
N VAL A 319 1.41 39.73 -2.45
CA VAL A 319 2.70 40.39 -2.67
C VAL A 319 2.57 41.87 -3.00
N ASP A 320 3.33 42.73 -2.29
CA ASP A 320 4.00 43.92 -2.86
C ASP A 320 5.24 44.40 -2.07
N ASP A 321 5.74 43.63 -1.09
CA ASP A 321 7.10 43.82 -0.56
C ASP A 321 7.87 42.52 -0.74
N PHE A 322 8.41 42.35 -1.94
CA PHE A 322 9.35 41.28 -2.26
C PHE A 322 10.77 41.85 -2.30
N ASP A 323 11.36 42.03 -1.13
CA ASP A 323 12.80 42.09 -0.96
C ASP A 323 13.19 41.76 0.50
N PRO A 324 14.06 40.77 0.79
CA PRO A 324 14.54 39.70 -0.09
C PRO A 324 14.53 38.32 0.61
N LEU A 325 13.90 37.33 -0.02
CA LEU A 325 14.29 35.92 0.14
C LEU A 325 15.82 35.72 -0.06
N CYS A 326 16.48 36.65 -0.76
CA CYS A 326 17.94 36.71 -0.87
C CYS A 326 18.70 37.06 0.44
N GLU A 327 18.10 37.69 1.45
CA GLU A 327 18.81 37.97 2.73
C GLU A 327 18.74 36.81 3.73
N VAL A 328 17.63 36.05 3.72
CA VAL A 328 17.53 34.82 4.50
C VAL A 328 18.50 33.77 3.96
N PHE A 329 18.74 33.70 2.64
CA PHE A 329 19.81 32.85 2.10
C PHE A 329 21.23 33.48 2.21
N ARG A 330 21.39 34.82 2.20
CA ARG A 330 22.70 35.47 2.39
C ARG A 330 23.22 35.38 3.83
N SER A 331 22.36 35.42 4.85
CA SER A 331 22.79 35.21 6.24
C SER A 331 23.33 33.80 6.46
N TYR A 332 22.69 32.76 5.88
CA TYR A 332 23.22 31.39 5.91
C TYR A 332 24.53 31.23 5.11
N ALA A 333 24.75 31.99 4.03
CA ALA A 333 26.02 32.03 3.31
C ALA A 333 27.15 32.78 4.07
N LEU A 334 26.81 33.66 5.02
CA LEU A 334 27.77 34.41 5.85
C LEU A 334 28.09 33.70 7.17
N THR A 335 27.13 33.05 7.84
CA THR A 335 27.40 32.33 9.10
C THR A 335 28.14 31.00 8.88
N LEU A 336 28.05 30.41 7.68
CA LEU A 336 28.93 29.30 7.26
C LEU A 336 30.41 29.72 7.10
N LYS A 337 30.68 31.02 6.94
CA LYS A 337 32.05 31.56 6.81
C LYS A 337 32.74 31.82 8.15
N GLU A 338 32.00 31.92 9.25
CA GLU A 338 32.56 32.35 10.56
C GLU A 338 33.00 31.19 11.48
N SER A 339 32.80 29.92 11.10
CA SER A 339 33.11 28.76 11.95
C SER A 339 34.35 27.95 11.55
N VAL A 340 35.23 28.53 10.72
CA VAL A 340 36.63 28.09 10.56
C VAL A 340 37.43 29.39 10.64
N ILE A 341 38.02 29.74 11.79
CA ILE A 341 39.35 29.33 12.21
C ILE A 341 39.45 29.59 13.72
N LYS A 342 39.69 28.54 14.51
CA LYS A 342 40.43 28.67 15.77
C LYS A 342 41.91 28.75 15.42
N VAL A 343 42.62 29.71 16.00
CA VAL A 343 43.96 29.46 16.53
C VAL A 343 43.86 29.59 18.03
#